data_AF-A0A844E8M3-F1
#
_entry.id   AF-A0A844E8M3-F1
#
_cell.length_a   1.000
_cell.length_b   1.000
_cell.length_c   1.000
_cell.angle_alpha   90.00
_cell.angle_beta   90.00
_cell.angle_gamma   90.00
#
_symmetry.space_group_name_H-M   'P 1'
#
loop_
_entity.id
_entity.type
_entity.pdbx_description
1 polymer ?
#
loop_
_entity_poly.entity_id
_entity_poly.type
_entity_poly.pdbx_seq_one_letter_code
_entity_poly.pdbx_strand_id
1 'polypeptide(L)'
;MATILKGAPVVAAMNERNAALCEQLKAKGITPTLAVVRVGEREDDLSYERGVIARCGKVGVEVKQFLLPADASQDDLLKVIAEVNAEDTIHGCLLFRPLPKQFNDRTVRAALAPEKDIDGITDDSLAGVFTNTDLGYAPCTAQACLEILKYYNIPLSGRRAVVVGRSLVVGKPAAMMLDRENATVTICNSRTQNLPAICKEADVVVVAMGKMGAVGADCLREGQTVVDVGIHVNEKGKLCGDVKFSEAEPVVDAITPVPGGVGTVTTSVLVGHVVQAAAKKAGL
;
A
#
# COMPACT_ATOMS: atom_id res chain seq x y z
N MET A 1 -0.99 -14.95 24.44
CA MET A 1 0.03 -14.50 23.46
C MET A 1 -0.68 -14.17 22.17
N ALA A 2 -0.43 -12.99 21.61
CA ALA A 2 -1.09 -12.55 20.38
C ALA A 2 -0.75 -13.46 19.18
N THR A 3 -1.68 -13.54 18.23
CA THR A 3 -1.43 -14.08 16.89
C THR A 3 -0.57 -13.09 16.11
N ILE A 4 0.58 -13.54 15.61
CA ILE A 4 1.46 -12.67 14.83
C ILE A 4 1.04 -12.67 13.35
N LEU A 5 0.53 -11.54 12.89
CA LEU A 5 0.05 -11.32 11.53
C LEU A 5 1.22 -11.08 10.56
N LYS A 6 1.97 -12.14 10.26
CA LYS A 6 3.12 -12.10 9.35
C LYS A 6 2.66 -11.84 7.92
N GLY A 7 3.37 -10.99 7.19
CA GLY A 7 3.11 -10.67 5.78
C GLY A 7 3.58 -11.73 4.79
N ALA A 8 4.61 -12.51 5.12
CA ALA A 8 5.13 -13.57 4.24
C ALA A 8 4.09 -14.58 3.75
N PRO A 9 3.21 -15.17 4.60
CA PRO A 9 2.15 -16.05 4.13
C PRO A 9 1.10 -15.33 3.26
N VAL A 10 0.81 -14.06 3.55
CA VAL A 10 -0.09 -13.23 2.74
C VAL A 10 0.49 -13.05 1.33
N VAL A 11 1.77 -12.72 1.24
CA VAL A 11 2.51 -12.60 -0.03
C VAL A 11 2.48 -13.90 -0.82
N ALA A 12 2.66 -15.06 -0.18
CA ALA A 12 2.61 -16.34 -0.85
C ALA A 12 1.24 -16.59 -1.49
N ALA A 13 0.16 -16.38 -0.74
CA ALA A 13 -1.20 -16.54 -1.25
C ALA A 13 -1.55 -15.53 -2.37
N MET A 14 -1.08 -14.28 -2.26
CA MET A 14 -1.25 -13.29 -3.32
C MET A 14 -0.50 -13.69 -4.59
N ASN A 15 0.74 -14.19 -4.47
CA ASN A 15 1.52 -14.63 -5.62
C ASN A 15 0.85 -15.80 -6.34
N GLU A 16 0.28 -16.76 -5.62
CA GLU A 16 -0.46 -17.88 -6.21
C GLU A 16 -1.67 -17.38 -7.01
N ARG A 17 -2.50 -16.51 -6.40
CA ARG A 17 -3.66 -15.90 -7.07
C ARG A 17 -3.26 -15.10 -8.31
N ASN A 18 -2.23 -14.27 -8.18
CA ASN A 18 -1.75 -13.41 -9.26
C ASN A 18 -1.16 -14.23 -10.41
N ALA A 19 -0.36 -15.26 -10.12
CA ALA A 19 0.21 -16.14 -11.13
C ALA A 19 -0.89 -16.89 -11.89
N ALA A 20 -1.91 -17.40 -11.20
CA ALA A 20 -3.05 -18.06 -11.84
C ALA A 20 -3.79 -17.13 -12.82
N LEU A 21 -3.96 -15.85 -12.46
CA LEU A 21 -4.60 -14.86 -13.32
C LEU A 21 -3.70 -14.43 -14.49
N CYS A 22 -2.39 -14.32 -14.28
CA CYS A 22 -1.41 -14.11 -15.35
C CYS A 22 -1.44 -15.22 -16.38
N GLU A 23 -1.55 -16.49 -15.96
CA GLU A 23 -1.66 -17.61 -16.91
C GLU A 23 -2.95 -17.55 -17.75
N GLN A 24 -4.07 -17.14 -17.15
CA GLN A 24 -5.32 -16.90 -17.89
C GLN A 24 -5.18 -15.76 -18.91
N LEU A 25 -4.51 -14.68 -18.54
CA LEU A 25 -4.23 -13.54 -19.42
C LEU A 25 -3.30 -13.94 -20.58
N LYS A 26 -2.26 -14.72 -20.27
CA LYS A 26 -1.31 -15.23 -21.26
C LYS A 26 -1.98 -16.14 -22.28
N ALA A 27 -2.96 -16.96 -21.87
CA ALA A 27 -3.77 -17.76 -22.79
C ALA A 27 -4.60 -16.89 -23.77
N LYS A 28 -4.87 -15.62 -23.41
CA LYS A 28 -5.48 -14.61 -24.29
C LYS A 28 -4.45 -13.75 -25.05
N GLY A 29 -3.15 -14.08 -24.96
CA GLY A 29 -2.08 -13.30 -25.58
C GLY A 29 -1.76 -11.98 -24.88
N ILE A 30 -2.19 -11.80 -23.63
CA ILE A 30 -1.95 -10.60 -22.83
C ILE A 30 -0.93 -10.91 -21.75
N THR A 31 0.17 -10.16 -21.73
CA THR A 31 1.12 -10.16 -20.63
C THR A 31 0.90 -8.90 -19.78
N PRO A 32 0.57 -9.04 -18.48
CA PRO A 32 0.54 -7.89 -17.59
C PRO A 32 1.90 -7.18 -17.57
N THR A 33 1.89 -5.85 -17.65
CA THR A 33 3.13 -5.06 -17.82
C THR A 33 3.08 -3.84 -16.93
N LEU A 34 4.11 -3.69 -16.11
CA LEU A 34 4.35 -2.53 -15.26
C LEU A 34 5.39 -1.61 -15.91
N ALA A 35 5.04 -0.35 -16.11
CA ALA A 35 6.01 0.72 -16.33
C ALA A 35 6.62 1.14 -14.99
N VAL A 36 7.94 1.22 -14.92
CA VAL A 36 8.67 1.82 -13.81
C VAL A 36 9.26 3.14 -14.30
N VAL A 37 8.79 4.26 -13.76
CA VAL A 37 9.26 5.60 -14.11
C VAL A 37 10.10 6.13 -12.97
N ARG A 38 11.38 6.42 -13.23
CA ARG A 38 12.34 6.91 -12.23
C ARG A 38 13.15 8.09 -12.76
N VAL A 39 13.37 9.08 -11.89
CA VAL A 39 14.19 10.26 -12.16
C VAL A 39 15.40 10.27 -11.23
N GLY A 40 16.61 10.21 -11.80
CA GLY A 40 17.86 10.08 -11.05
C GLY A 40 18.10 8.68 -10.48
N GLU A 41 19.18 8.51 -9.72
CA GLU A 41 19.71 7.21 -9.29
C GLU A 41 19.99 7.15 -7.78
N ARG A 42 18.97 7.39 -6.96
CA ARG A 42 19.11 7.25 -5.50
C ARG A 42 19.23 5.77 -5.13
N GLU A 43 20.14 5.43 -4.23
CA GLU A 43 20.43 4.03 -3.88
C GLU A 43 19.20 3.28 -3.33
N ASP A 44 18.39 3.94 -2.51
CA ASP A 44 17.13 3.39 -1.97
C ASP A 44 16.13 3.06 -3.10
N ASP A 45 16.04 3.92 -4.11
CA ASP A 45 15.14 3.73 -5.26
C ASP A 45 15.60 2.53 -6.10
N LEU A 46 16.91 2.40 -6.35
CA LEU A 46 17.48 1.26 -7.08
C LEU A 46 17.27 -0.06 -6.34
N SER A 47 17.39 -0.05 -5.01
CA SER A 47 17.16 -1.23 -4.18
C SER A 47 15.70 -1.67 -4.22
N TYR A 48 14.77 -0.71 -4.11
CA TYR A 48 13.34 -0.97 -4.22
C TYR A 48 12.94 -1.45 -5.62
N GLU A 49 13.45 -0.83 -6.67
CA GLU A 49 13.24 -1.20 -8.08
C GLU A 49 13.63 -2.65 -8.35
N ARG A 50 14.82 -3.09 -7.91
CA ARG A 50 15.24 -4.50 -8.01
C ARG A 50 14.24 -5.43 -7.32
N GLY A 51 13.73 -5.02 -6.16
CA GLY A 51 12.69 -5.75 -5.45
C GLY A 51 11.37 -5.85 -6.21
N VAL A 52 10.94 -4.78 -6.87
CA VAL A 52 9.74 -4.74 -7.72
C VAL A 52 9.90 -5.67 -8.91
N ILE A 53 11.01 -5.57 -9.65
CA ILE A 53 11.31 -6.43 -10.80
C ILE A 53 11.31 -7.91 -10.41
N ALA A 54 11.99 -8.26 -9.31
CA ALA A 54 12.05 -9.63 -8.82
C ALA A 54 10.67 -10.19 -8.44
N ARG A 55 9.76 -9.35 -7.92
CA ARG A 55 8.40 -9.77 -7.54
C ARG A 55 7.49 -9.89 -8.76
N CYS A 56 7.58 -8.98 -9.72
CA CYS A 56 6.87 -9.07 -11.00
C CYS A 56 7.23 -10.37 -11.74
N GLY A 57 8.53 -10.66 -11.84
CA GLY A 57 9.02 -11.87 -12.52
C GLY A 57 8.56 -13.19 -11.89
N LYS A 58 8.28 -13.21 -10.57
CA LYS A 58 7.75 -14.41 -9.89
C LYS A 58 6.33 -14.79 -10.29
N VAL A 59 5.54 -13.84 -10.77
CA VAL A 59 4.12 -14.06 -11.11
C VAL A 59 3.83 -13.90 -12.60
N GLY A 60 4.85 -13.63 -13.42
CA GLY A 60 4.69 -13.46 -14.88
C GLY A 60 4.28 -12.05 -15.31
N VAL A 61 4.56 -11.03 -14.50
CA VAL A 61 4.39 -9.61 -14.88
C VAL A 61 5.69 -9.11 -15.51
N GLU A 62 5.60 -8.50 -16.69
CA GLU A 62 6.71 -7.82 -17.35
C GLU A 62 6.95 -6.43 -16.76
N VAL A 63 8.20 -5.96 -16.82
CA VAL A 63 8.57 -4.61 -16.36
C VAL A 63 9.27 -3.86 -17.50
N LYS A 64 8.78 -2.66 -17.80
CA LYS A 64 9.41 -1.70 -18.72
C LYS A 64 9.93 -0.52 -17.92
N GLN A 65 11.22 -0.24 -18.01
CA GLN A 65 11.85 0.85 -17.25
C GLN A 65 11.95 2.12 -18.11
N PHE A 66 11.55 3.25 -17.53
CA PHE A 66 11.65 4.59 -18.10
C PHE A 66 12.50 5.43 -17.16
N LEU A 67 13.76 5.60 -17.53
CA LEU A 67 14.78 6.20 -16.66
C LEU A 67 15.16 7.58 -17.20
N LEU A 68 14.96 8.60 -16.37
CA LEU A 68 15.30 9.98 -16.66
C LEU A 68 16.49 10.42 -15.80
N PRO A 69 17.41 11.25 -16.33
CA PRO A 69 18.50 11.79 -15.53
C PRO A 69 17.99 12.75 -14.46
N ALA A 70 18.78 13.00 -13.41
CA ALA A 70 18.37 13.82 -12.26
C ALA A 70 18.11 15.30 -12.61
N ASP A 71 18.65 15.78 -13.73
CA ASP A 71 18.51 17.12 -14.29
C ASP A 71 17.44 17.20 -15.41
N ALA A 72 16.70 16.12 -15.66
CA ALA A 72 15.60 16.11 -16.61
C ALA A 72 14.59 17.23 -16.31
N SER A 73 13.99 17.78 -17.37
CA SER A 73 12.94 18.78 -17.22
C SER A 73 11.61 18.13 -16.83
N GLN A 74 10.70 18.93 -16.27
CA GLN A 74 9.34 18.46 -16.01
C GLN A 74 8.63 18.01 -17.29
N ASP A 75 8.85 18.71 -18.40
CA ASP A 75 8.23 18.38 -19.68
C ASP A 75 8.70 17.02 -20.21
N ASP A 76 9.96 16.64 -19.95
CA ASP A 76 10.46 15.31 -20.32
C ASP A 76 9.77 14.20 -19.51
N LEU A 77 9.57 14.42 -18.21
CA LEU A 77 8.82 13.48 -17.37
C LEU A 77 7.34 13.38 -17.80
N LEU A 78 6.72 14.51 -18.15
CA LEU A 78 5.33 14.52 -18.62
C LEU A 78 5.17 13.80 -19.97
N LYS A 79 6.15 13.90 -20.87
CA LYS A 79 6.16 13.11 -22.12
C LYS A 79 6.24 11.62 -21.85
N VAL A 80 7.13 11.18 -20.95
CA VAL A 80 7.22 9.77 -20.55
C VAL A 80 5.89 9.28 -19.96
N ILE A 81 5.25 10.06 -19.09
CA ILE A 81 3.94 9.70 -18.54
C ILE A 81 2.88 9.61 -19.65
N ALA A 82 2.87 10.53 -20.61
CA ALA A 82 1.96 10.49 -21.75
C ALA A 82 2.18 9.24 -22.63
N GLU A 83 3.43 8.85 -22.88
CA GLU A 83 3.78 7.60 -23.57
C GLU A 83 3.27 6.38 -22.81
N VAL A 84 3.52 6.33 -21.50
CA VAL A 84 3.03 5.27 -20.61
C VAL A 84 1.50 5.20 -20.62
N ASN A 85 0.80 6.33 -20.62
CA ASN A 85 -0.66 6.38 -20.68
C ASN A 85 -1.21 5.89 -22.03
N ALA A 86 -0.57 6.26 -23.14
CA ALA A 86 -1.02 5.89 -24.49
C ALA A 86 -0.71 4.43 -24.86
N GLU A 87 0.29 3.81 -24.25
CA GLU A 87 0.72 2.45 -24.59
C GLU A 87 -0.25 1.38 -24.05
N ASP A 88 -0.99 0.74 -24.94
CA ASP A 88 -2.01 -0.25 -24.60
C ASP A 88 -1.45 -1.53 -23.96
N THR A 89 -0.19 -1.88 -24.20
CA THR A 89 0.48 -3.04 -23.60
C THR A 89 0.96 -2.79 -22.18
N ILE A 90 0.93 -1.55 -21.70
CA ILE A 90 1.25 -1.17 -20.32
C ILE A 90 -0.04 -1.09 -19.51
N HIS A 91 -0.08 -1.83 -18.40
CA HIS A 91 -1.25 -2.00 -17.56
C HIS A 91 -1.14 -1.25 -16.23
N GLY A 92 0.05 -0.81 -15.85
CA GLY A 92 0.26 -0.01 -14.66
C GLY A 92 1.56 0.77 -14.74
N CYS A 93 1.67 1.81 -13.91
CA CYS A 93 2.82 2.67 -13.78
C CYS A 93 3.17 2.85 -12.30
N LEU A 94 4.39 2.49 -11.93
CA LEU A 94 5.01 2.87 -10.68
C LEU A 94 5.89 4.11 -10.93
N LEU A 95 5.43 5.26 -10.45
CA LEU A 95 6.23 6.50 -10.44
C LEU A 95 7.03 6.58 -9.13
N PHE A 96 8.36 6.52 -9.23
CA PHE A 96 9.23 6.63 -8.07
C PHE A 96 9.17 8.02 -7.44
N ARG A 97 9.10 8.04 -6.10
CA ARG A 97 8.98 9.26 -5.30
C ARG A 97 9.85 9.14 -4.03
N PRO A 98 10.29 10.28 -3.44
CA PRO A 98 10.03 11.66 -3.85
C PRO A 98 10.75 12.06 -5.14
N LEU A 99 10.09 12.90 -5.95
CA LEU A 99 10.72 13.51 -7.11
C LEU A 99 11.73 14.59 -6.67
N PRO A 100 12.75 14.89 -7.49
CA PRO A 100 13.62 16.03 -7.27
C PRO A 100 12.85 17.35 -7.10
N LYS A 101 13.39 18.30 -6.32
CA LYS A 101 12.66 19.51 -5.90
C LYS A 101 12.20 20.41 -7.05
N GLN A 102 12.80 20.31 -8.22
CA GLN A 102 12.41 21.10 -9.40
C GLN A 102 11.08 20.65 -10.02
N PHE A 103 10.61 19.44 -9.72
CA PHE A 103 9.35 18.93 -10.25
C PHE A 103 8.17 19.37 -9.39
N ASN A 104 7.09 19.80 -10.05
CA ASN A 104 5.80 19.96 -9.39
C ASN A 104 5.14 18.60 -9.23
N ASP A 105 5.27 18.02 -8.04
CA ASP A 105 4.70 16.71 -7.69
C ASP A 105 3.20 16.59 -8.01
N ARG A 106 2.42 17.66 -7.79
CA ARG A 106 0.98 17.66 -8.07
C ARG A 106 0.70 17.56 -9.56
N THR A 107 1.39 18.34 -10.38
CA THR A 107 1.26 18.31 -11.84
C THR A 107 1.64 16.95 -12.40
N VAL A 108 2.75 16.37 -11.93
CA VAL A 108 3.21 15.06 -12.38
C VAL A 108 2.22 13.96 -12.01
N ARG A 109 1.72 13.96 -10.76
CA ARG A 109 0.69 12.99 -10.32
C ARG A 109 -0.58 13.11 -11.17
N ALA A 110 -1.07 14.33 -11.40
CA ALA A 110 -2.29 14.56 -12.18
C ALA A 110 -2.17 14.15 -13.66
N ALA A 111 -0.95 13.98 -14.17
CA ALA A 111 -0.73 13.54 -15.54
C ALA A 111 -0.84 12.02 -15.71
N LEU A 112 -0.73 11.23 -14.64
CA LEU A 112 -0.84 9.77 -14.71
C LEU A 112 -2.31 9.35 -14.79
N ALA A 113 -2.66 8.52 -15.78
CA ALA A 113 -4.02 8.01 -15.92
C ALA A 113 -4.38 7.11 -14.72
N PRO A 114 -5.54 7.30 -14.05
CA PRO A 114 -5.88 6.59 -12.83
C PRO A 114 -6.01 5.07 -13.03
N GLU A 115 -6.41 4.62 -14.22
CA GLU A 115 -6.45 3.21 -14.60
C GLU A 115 -5.05 2.55 -14.71
N LYS A 116 -3.99 3.35 -14.77
CA LYS A 116 -2.59 2.89 -14.72
C LYS A 116 -1.89 3.28 -13.41
N ASP A 117 -2.55 4.00 -12.52
CA ASP A 117 -2.02 4.41 -11.22
C ASP A 117 -2.07 3.26 -10.20
N ILE A 118 -1.23 2.25 -10.42
CA ILE A 118 -1.20 1.03 -9.62
C ILE A 118 -0.66 1.21 -8.20
N ASP A 119 -0.09 2.39 -7.88
CA ASP A 119 0.36 2.73 -6.53
C ASP A 119 -0.64 3.66 -5.80
N GLY A 120 -1.73 4.05 -6.48
CA GLY A 120 -2.80 4.87 -5.92
C GLY A 120 -2.35 6.27 -5.53
N ILE A 121 -1.38 6.83 -6.26
CA ILE A 121 -0.82 8.15 -5.92
C ILE A 121 -1.67 9.30 -6.43
N THR A 122 -2.58 9.12 -7.38
CA THR A 122 -3.36 10.21 -7.97
C THR A 122 -4.56 10.61 -7.11
N ASP A 123 -5.04 11.84 -7.29
CA ASP A 123 -6.25 12.30 -6.60
C ASP A 123 -7.49 11.55 -7.12
N ASP A 124 -7.49 11.11 -8.38
CA ASP A 124 -8.57 10.30 -8.99
C ASP A 124 -8.62 8.88 -8.43
N SER A 125 -7.47 8.23 -8.22
CA SER A 125 -7.41 6.95 -7.49
C SER A 125 -7.99 7.07 -6.07
N LEU A 126 -7.66 8.15 -5.36
CA LEU A 126 -8.23 8.43 -4.04
C LEU A 126 -9.73 8.75 -4.10
N ALA A 127 -10.19 9.44 -5.15
CA ALA A 127 -11.61 9.66 -5.38
C ALA A 127 -12.33 8.32 -5.56
N GLY A 128 -11.76 7.38 -6.33
CA GLY A 128 -12.29 6.02 -6.50
C GLY A 128 -12.44 5.25 -5.18
N VAL A 129 -11.43 5.35 -4.30
CA VAL A 129 -11.50 4.79 -2.94
C VAL A 129 -12.65 5.41 -2.15
N PHE A 130 -12.83 6.73 -2.23
CA PHE A 130 -13.85 7.45 -1.47
C PHE A 130 -15.27 7.19 -1.99
N THR A 131 -15.45 7.07 -3.31
CA THR A 131 -16.74 6.84 -3.96
C THR A 131 -17.09 5.36 -4.10
N ASN A 132 -16.22 4.46 -3.64
CA ASN A 132 -16.34 3.01 -3.84
C ASN A 132 -16.49 2.63 -5.32
N THR A 133 -15.75 3.31 -6.21
CA THR A 133 -15.72 3.02 -7.64
C THR A 133 -14.36 2.47 -8.06
N ASP A 134 -14.31 1.96 -9.29
CA ASP A 134 -13.13 1.37 -9.93
C ASP A 134 -12.38 2.38 -10.82
N LEU A 135 -12.44 3.68 -10.47
CA LEU A 135 -11.81 4.77 -11.21
C LEU A 135 -10.28 4.63 -11.28
N GLY A 136 -9.67 4.13 -10.20
CA GLY A 136 -8.24 3.85 -10.10
C GLY A 136 -7.98 2.81 -9.01
N TYR A 137 -6.77 2.79 -8.46
CA TYR A 137 -6.37 1.80 -7.45
C TYR A 137 -6.15 2.44 -6.08
N ALA A 138 -6.43 1.67 -5.03
CA ALA A 138 -6.14 2.12 -3.68
C ALA A 138 -4.63 2.23 -3.44
N PRO A 139 -4.17 3.15 -2.56
CA PRO A 139 -2.76 3.18 -2.15
C PRO A 139 -2.29 1.83 -1.63
N CYS A 140 -1.16 1.33 -2.16
CA CYS A 140 -0.71 -0.05 -1.91
C CYS A 140 -0.57 -0.39 -0.43
N THR A 141 -0.11 0.54 0.39
CA THR A 141 0.07 0.33 1.84
C THR A 141 -1.27 0.26 2.59
N ALA A 142 -2.27 1.04 2.18
CA ALA A 142 -3.61 0.94 2.75
C ALA A 142 -4.28 -0.39 2.38
N GLN A 143 -4.19 -0.79 1.11
CA GLN A 143 -4.67 -2.08 0.64
C GLN A 143 -3.92 -3.24 1.30
N ALA A 144 -2.61 -3.13 1.57
CA ALA A 144 -1.83 -4.15 2.27
C ALA A 144 -2.34 -4.41 3.69
N CYS A 145 -2.81 -3.37 4.41
CA CYS A 145 -3.44 -3.54 5.71
C CYS A 145 -4.66 -4.45 5.61
N LEU A 146 -5.50 -4.22 4.58
CA LEU A 146 -6.71 -5.00 4.35
C LEU A 146 -6.44 -6.41 3.84
N GLU A 147 -5.45 -6.61 2.95
CA GLU A 147 -5.06 -7.95 2.51
C GLU A 147 -4.59 -8.80 3.69
N ILE A 148 -3.86 -8.22 4.64
CA ILE A 148 -3.47 -8.92 5.88
C ILE A 148 -4.72 -9.30 6.68
N LEU A 149 -5.60 -8.35 6.97
CA LEU A 149 -6.82 -8.59 7.77
C LEU A 149 -7.70 -9.67 7.12
N LYS A 150 -7.88 -9.62 5.79
CA LYS A 150 -8.64 -10.60 5.00
C LYS A 150 -8.00 -11.98 5.03
N TYR A 151 -6.69 -12.07 4.79
CA TYR A 151 -5.97 -13.34 4.79
C TYR A 151 -6.09 -14.07 6.13
N TYR A 152 -6.01 -13.34 7.25
CA TYR A 152 -6.15 -13.89 8.59
C TYR A 152 -7.61 -14.01 9.06
N ASN A 153 -8.59 -13.75 8.19
CA ASN A 153 -10.02 -13.81 8.49
C ASN A 153 -10.44 -12.95 9.69
N ILE A 154 -9.83 -11.76 9.85
CA ILE A 154 -10.21 -10.82 10.89
C ILE A 154 -11.57 -10.22 10.53
N PRO A 155 -12.59 -10.33 11.41
CA PRO A 155 -13.92 -9.80 11.11
C PRO A 155 -13.89 -8.27 11.05
N LEU A 156 -14.49 -7.70 10.01
CA LEU A 156 -14.60 -6.24 9.81
C LEU A 156 -16.04 -5.74 9.86
N SER A 157 -16.98 -6.48 9.26
CA SER A 157 -18.38 -6.09 9.21
C SER A 157 -18.98 -5.93 10.61
N GLY A 158 -19.57 -4.75 10.87
CA GLY A 158 -20.15 -4.38 12.17
C GLY A 158 -19.13 -4.12 13.28
N ARG A 159 -17.82 -4.23 13.01
CA ARG A 159 -16.76 -4.00 14.00
C ARG A 159 -16.35 -2.54 14.07
N ARG A 160 -15.79 -2.14 15.21
CA ARG A 160 -15.22 -0.80 15.38
C ARG A 160 -13.76 -0.81 14.92
N ALA A 161 -13.43 0.03 13.95
CA ALA A 161 -12.06 0.24 13.53
C ALA A 161 -11.59 1.66 13.88
N VAL A 162 -10.39 1.78 14.46
CA VAL A 162 -9.73 3.06 14.69
C VAL A 162 -8.51 3.15 13.80
N VAL A 163 -8.40 4.22 13.03
CA VAL A 163 -7.21 4.52 12.23
C VAL A 163 -6.46 5.70 12.86
N VAL A 164 -5.27 5.44 13.39
CA VAL A 164 -4.40 6.44 14.00
C VAL A 164 -3.47 7.00 12.93
N GLY A 165 -3.90 8.10 12.30
CA GLY A 165 -3.21 8.70 11.16
C GLY A 165 -4.19 9.08 10.05
N ARG A 166 -3.89 10.17 9.34
CA ARG A 166 -4.78 10.72 8.29
C ARG A 166 -4.04 11.14 7.01
N SER A 167 -2.89 10.50 6.74
CA SER A 167 -2.17 10.71 5.49
C SER A 167 -3.03 10.29 4.31
N LEU A 168 -2.74 10.85 3.13
CA LEU A 168 -3.38 10.44 1.87
C LEU A 168 -2.85 9.09 1.35
N VAL A 169 -1.71 8.62 1.87
CA VAL A 169 -1.08 7.36 1.45
C VAL A 169 -1.60 6.16 2.25
N VAL A 170 -1.98 6.37 3.53
CA VAL A 170 -2.39 5.26 4.40
C VAL A 170 -3.65 5.60 5.19
N GLY A 171 -3.61 6.64 6.03
CA GLY A 171 -4.64 6.83 7.05
C GLY A 171 -6.06 7.00 6.50
N LYS A 172 -6.27 8.01 5.65
CA LYS A 172 -7.59 8.22 5.02
C LYS A 172 -8.03 7.06 4.12
N PRO A 173 -7.21 6.56 3.17
CA PRO A 173 -7.63 5.45 2.32
C PRO A 173 -7.93 4.18 3.14
N ALA A 174 -7.10 3.80 4.11
CA ALA A 174 -7.38 2.65 4.97
C ALA A 174 -8.71 2.79 5.72
N ALA A 175 -9.01 3.99 6.23
CA ALA A 175 -10.29 4.27 6.87
C ALA A 175 -11.49 4.06 5.93
N MET A 176 -11.44 4.59 4.71
CA MET A 176 -12.52 4.42 3.73
C MET A 176 -12.65 2.97 3.26
N MET A 177 -11.55 2.25 3.14
CA MET A 177 -11.61 0.86 2.75
C MET A 177 -12.12 -0.06 3.88
N LEU A 178 -11.86 0.28 5.15
CA LEU A 178 -12.48 -0.39 6.30
C LEU A 178 -14.00 -0.13 6.35
N ASP A 179 -14.42 1.11 6.07
CA ASP A 179 -15.83 1.49 5.94
C ASP A 179 -16.53 0.69 4.82
N ARG A 180 -15.87 0.52 3.66
CA ARG A 180 -16.34 -0.34 2.56
C ARG A 180 -16.57 -1.80 2.99
N GLU A 181 -15.81 -2.30 3.97
CA GLU A 181 -15.99 -3.63 4.57
C GLU A 181 -17.04 -3.65 5.70
N ASN A 182 -17.83 -2.58 5.82
CA ASN A 182 -18.89 -2.35 6.80
C ASN A 182 -18.41 -2.17 8.25
N ALA A 183 -17.17 -1.72 8.46
CA ALA A 183 -16.70 -1.33 9.78
C ALA A 183 -17.25 0.06 10.19
N THR A 184 -17.51 0.28 11.48
CA THR A 184 -17.67 1.63 12.03
C THR A 184 -16.28 2.24 12.23
N VAL A 185 -15.96 3.32 11.52
CA VAL A 185 -14.59 3.85 11.47
C VAL A 185 -14.43 5.18 12.21
N THR A 186 -13.43 5.26 13.08
CA THR A 186 -12.97 6.50 13.73
C THR A 186 -11.56 6.84 13.26
N ILE A 187 -11.38 8.06 12.71
CA ILE A 187 -10.07 8.55 12.26
C ILE A 187 -9.45 9.46 13.32
N CYS A 188 -8.31 9.06 13.88
CA CYS A 188 -7.54 9.83 14.82
C CYS A 188 -6.36 10.56 14.14
N ASN A 189 -5.89 11.63 14.76
CA ASN A 189 -4.72 12.41 14.31
C ASN A 189 -4.00 13.06 15.49
N SER A 190 -2.95 13.83 15.21
CA SER A 190 -2.12 14.49 16.23
C SER A 190 -2.85 15.46 17.15
N ARG A 191 -4.10 15.86 16.84
CA ARG A 191 -4.94 16.74 17.67
C ARG A 191 -6.07 16.00 18.39
N THR A 192 -6.21 14.69 18.19
CA THR A 192 -7.21 13.87 18.86
C THR A 192 -7.01 13.92 20.38
N GLN A 193 -8.03 14.37 21.10
CA GLN A 193 -8.03 14.36 22.56
C GLN A 193 -8.30 12.93 23.06
N ASN A 194 -7.58 12.53 24.11
CA ASN A 194 -7.73 11.22 24.74
C ASN A 194 -7.65 10.03 23.74
N LEU A 195 -6.60 10.04 22.90
CA LEU A 195 -6.30 8.94 21.98
C LEU A 195 -6.37 7.55 22.64
N PRO A 196 -5.84 7.33 23.88
CA PRO A 196 -5.89 6.02 24.51
C PRO A 196 -7.31 5.47 24.71
N ALA A 197 -8.25 6.31 25.13
CA ALA A 197 -9.64 5.89 25.31
C ALA A 197 -10.30 5.50 23.98
N ILE A 198 -10.08 6.30 22.92
CA ILE A 198 -10.65 6.04 21.59
C ILE A 198 -10.09 4.75 21.02
N CYS A 199 -8.77 4.52 21.10
CA CYS A 199 -8.16 3.29 20.62
C CYS A 199 -8.71 2.05 21.33
N LYS A 200 -9.02 2.12 22.64
CA LYS A 200 -9.62 1.02 23.40
C LYS A 200 -11.05 0.68 23.00
N GLU A 201 -11.78 1.57 22.34
CA GLU A 201 -13.12 1.24 21.84
C GLU A 201 -13.09 0.35 20.59
N ALA A 202 -11.96 0.29 19.89
CA ALA A 202 -11.84 -0.44 18.64
C ALA A 202 -11.73 -1.95 18.85
N ASP A 203 -12.19 -2.71 17.87
CA ASP A 203 -11.83 -4.12 17.67
C ASP A 203 -10.57 -4.22 16.78
N VAL A 204 -10.42 -3.30 15.82
CA VAL A 204 -9.26 -3.21 14.92
C VAL A 204 -8.61 -1.83 15.03
N VAL A 205 -7.29 -1.78 15.29
CA VAL A 205 -6.52 -0.54 15.34
C VAL A 205 -5.47 -0.54 14.23
N VAL A 206 -5.61 0.34 13.24
CA VAL A 206 -4.60 0.58 12.21
C VAL A 206 -3.76 1.80 12.62
N VAL A 207 -2.47 1.60 12.88
CA VAL A 207 -1.55 2.64 13.35
C VAL A 207 -0.65 3.08 12.20
N ALA A 208 -0.85 4.30 11.73
CA ALA A 208 -0.18 4.92 10.60
C ALA A 208 0.16 6.39 10.90
N MET A 209 0.70 6.64 12.09
CA MET A 209 1.00 7.97 12.60
C MET A 209 2.35 8.50 12.10
N GLY A 210 3.25 7.61 11.68
CA GLY A 210 4.60 7.97 11.25
C GLY A 210 5.44 8.50 12.42
N LYS A 211 5.22 7.96 13.62
CA LYS A 211 5.96 8.33 14.84
C LYS A 211 6.27 7.06 15.63
N MET A 212 7.56 6.77 15.73
CA MET A 212 8.09 5.59 16.43
C MET A 212 7.49 5.44 17.83
N GLY A 213 6.91 4.27 18.11
CA GLY A 213 6.42 3.88 19.44
C GLY A 213 5.36 4.81 20.03
N ALA A 214 4.56 5.48 19.19
CA ALA A 214 3.55 6.42 19.63
C ALA A 214 2.27 5.78 20.19
N VAL A 215 2.03 4.50 19.91
CA VAL A 215 0.96 3.71 20.52
C VAL A 215 1.58 2.65 21.44
N GLY A 216 1.26 2.72 22.74
CA GLY A 216 1.68 1.75 23.76
C GLY A 216 0.51 0.94 24.33
N ALA A 217 0.79 0.14 25.37
CA ALA A 217 -0.24 -0.68 26.04
C ALA A 217 -1.39 0.14 26.63
N ASP A 218 -1.13 1.40 26.99
CA ASP A 218 -2.14 2.33 27.52
C ASP A 218 -3.27 2.63 26.52
N CYS A 219 -3.01 2.49 25.23
CA CYS A 219 -3.97 2.69 24.14
C CYS A 219 -4.71 1.41 23.73
N LEU A 220 -4.35 0.25 24.28
CA LEU A 220 -4.79 -1.06 23.80
C LEU A 220 -5.60 -1.81 24.87
N ARG A 221 -6.38 -2.79 24.43
CA ARG A 221 -7.13 -3.72 25.29
C ARG A 221 -7.11 -5.14 24.71
N GLU A 222 -7.46 -6.10 25.56
CA GLU A 222 -7.75 -7.47 25.16
C GLU A 222 -8.89 -7.53 24.12
N GLY A 223 -8.83 -8.50 23.20
CA GLY A 223 -9.79 -8.65 22.12
C GLY A 223 -9.45 -7.88 20.84
N GLN A 224 -8.34 -7.13 20.80
CA GLN A 224 -7.99 -6.26 19.67
C GLN A 224 -7.10 -6.93 18.63
N THR A 225 -7.27 -6.50 17.38
CA THR A 225 -6.30 -6.70 16.30
C THR A 225 -5.57 -5.39 15.99
N VAL A 226 -4.24 -5.41 15.99
CA VAL A 226 -3.40 -4.23 15.71
C VAL A 226 -2.64 -4.41 14.40
N VAL A 227 -2.77 -3.43 13.51
CA VAL A 227 -2.01 -3.32 12.26
C VAL A 227 -1.07 -2.13 12.38
N ASP A 228 0.21 -2.39 12.62
CA ASP A 228 1.28 -1.40 12.67
C ASP A 228 1.87 -1.19 11.28
N VAL A 229 1.67 0.02 10.74
CA VAL A 229 2.10 0.41 9.40
C VAL A 229 3.44 1.16 9.44
N GLY A 230 3.82 1.70 10.60
CA GLY A 230 5.02 2.51 10.74
C GLY A 230 6.29 1.70 10.44
N ILE A 231 7.28 2.35 9.85
CA ILE A 231 8.62 1.80 9.67
C ILE A 231 9.62 2.88 10.06
N HIS A 232 10.41 2.58 11.09
CA HIS A 232 11.44 3.46 11.66
C HIS A 232 12.71 2.67 11.91
N VAL A 233 13.85 3.35 11.94
CA VAL A 233 15.12 2.78 12.41
C VAL A 233 15.36 3.32 13.82
N ASN A 234 15.45 2.43 14.81
CA ASN A 234 15.73 2.83 16.19
C ASN A 234 17.22 3.12 16.42
N GLU A 235 17.55 3.58 17.63
CA GLU A 235 18.93 3.90 18.05
C GLU A 235 19.93 2.73 17.92
N LYS A 236 19.42 1.49 17.87
CA LYS A 236 20.23 0.27 17.69
C LYS A 236 20.32 -0.18 16.22
N GLY A 237 19.87 0.66 15.29
CA GLY A 237 19.86 0.34 13.85
C GLY A 237 18.83 -0.72 13.45
N LYS A 238 17.87 -1.06 14.33
CA LYS A 238 16.83 -2.06 14.05
C LYS A 238 15.53 -1.41 13.60
N LEU A 239 14.84 -2.07 12.68
CA LEU A 239 13.51 -1.67 12.24
C LEU A 239 12.48 -1.86 13.36
N CYS A 240 11.61 -0.86 13.55
CA CYS A 240 10.47 -0.88 14.46
C CYS A 240 9.32 -0.03 13.90
N GLY A 241 8.13 -0.14 14.49
CA GLY A 241 6.93 0.53 14.01
C GLY A 241 6.43 1.69 14.86
N ASP A 242 5.20 2.13 14.58
CA ASP A 242 4.50 3.14 15.36
C ASP A 242 3.98 2.59 16.69
N VAL A 243 3.90 1.26 16.83
CA VAL A 243 3.45 0.57 18.03
C VAL A 243 4.65 0.04 18.82
N LYS A 244 4.60 0.18 20.14
CA LYS A 244 5.55 -0.46 21.05
C LYS A 244 5.25 -1.96 21.15
N PHE A 245 5.77 -2.73 20.18
CA PHE A 245 5.43 -4.14 20.00
C PHE A 245 5.51 -4.99 21.28
N SER A 246 6.59 -4.85 22.07
CA SER A 246 6.79 -5.61 23.31
C SER A 246 5.77 -5.29 24.41
N GLU A 247 5.18 -4.08 24.39
CA GLU A 247 4.10 -3.69 25.30
C GLU A 247 2.73 -4.13 24.77
N ALA A 248 2.56 -4.19 23.44
CA ALA A 248 1.29 -4.49 22.78
C ALA A 248 0.99 -5.99 22.65
N GLU A 249 1.98 -6.81 22.25
CA GLU A 249 1.82 -8.25 22.01
C GLU A 249 1.21 -9.03 23.20
N PRO A 250 1.55 -8.73 24.48
CA PRO A 250 0.94 -9.42 25.61
C PRO A 250 -0.54 -9.05 25.85
N VAL A 251 -1.02 -7.94 25.28
CA VAL A 251 -2.33 -7.35 25.58
C VAL A 251 -3.38 -7.69 24.53
N VAL A 252 -3.00 -7.76 23.25
CA VAL A 252 -3.94 -7.87 22.12
C VAL A 252 -4.05 -9.30 21.60
N ASP A 253 -5.11 -9.58 20.84
CA ASP A 253 -5.36 -10.92 20.28
C ASP A 253 -4.53 -11.18 19.03
N ALA A 254 -4.25 -10.13 18.24
CA ALA A 254 -3.44 -10.21 17.04
C ALA A 254 -2.66 -8.91 16.76
N ILE A 255 -1.44 -9.03 16.23
CA ILE A 255 -0.60 -7.88 15.89
C ILE A 255 0.32 -8.17 14.69
N THR A 256 0.48 -7.21 13.79
CA THR A 256 1.51 -7.28 12.73
C THR A 256 2.90 -6.98 13.29
N PRO A 257 3.94 -7.77 12.95
CA PRO A 257 5.30 -7.45 13.34
C PRO A 257 5.89 -6.34 12.46
N VAL A 258 6.83 -5.57 13.02
CA VAL A 258 7.68 -4.66 12.24
C VAL A 258 9.14 -4.98 12.55
N PRO A 259 9.94 -5.41 11.56
CA PRO A 259 9.59 -5.66 10.16
C PRO A 259 8.81 -6.98 9.96
N GLY A 260 8.34 -7.23 8.74
CA GLY A 260 7.73 -8.51 8.35
C GLY A 260 6.20 -8.53 8.32
N GLY A 261 5.56 -7.40 8.61
CA GLY A 261 4.11 -7.19 8.51
C GLY A 261 3.72 -6.45 7.23
N VAL A 262 3.15 -5.24 7.37
CA VAL A 262 2.54 -4.46 6.28
C VAL A 262 3.50 -4.21 5.12
N GLY A 263 4.71 -3.70 5.39
CA GLY A 263 5.67 -3.37 4.34
C GLY A 263 6.10 -4.56 3.46
N THR A 264 5.99 -5.79 3.97
CA THR A 264 6.25 -7.00 3.18
C THR A 264 5.17 -7.24 2.13
N VAL A 265 3.92 -6.88 2.42
CA VAL A 265 2.75 -7.11 1.56
C VAL A 265 2.58 -6.00 0.52
N THR A 266 3.01 -4.77 0.82
CA THR A 266 2.84 -3.58 -0.05
C THR A 266 3.28 -3.82 -1.50
N THR A 267 4.43 -4.47 -1.75
CA THR A 267 4.86 -4.71 -3.13
C THR A 267 4.08 -5.81 -3.83
N SER A 268 3.54 -6.79 -3.11
CA SER A 268 2.65 -7.80 -3.72
C SER A 268 1.28 -7.22 -4.09
N VAL A 269 0.82 -6.23 -3.34
CA VAL A 269 -0.36 -5.42 -3.71
C VAL A 269 -0.12 -4.67 -5.02
N LEU A 270 1.01 -3.97 -5.12
CA LEU A 270 1.41 -3.26 -6.34
C LEU A 270 1.35 -4.17 -7.57
N VAL A 271 1.95 -5.36 -7.47
CA VAL A 271 1.92 -6.38 -8.52
C VAL A 271 0.48 -6.85 -8.79
N GLY A 272 -0.30 -7.06 -7.73
CA GLY A 272 -1.72 -7.42 -7.85
C GLY A 272 -2.55 -6.39 -8.62
N HIS A 273 -2.33 -5.10 -8.40
CA HIS A 273 -3.01 -4.02 -9.14
C HIS A 273 -2.68 -4.08 -10.63
N VAL A 274 -1.43 -4.35 -11.02
CA VAL A 274 -1.04 -4.51 -12.43
C VAL A 274 -1.78 -5.68 -13.08
N VAL A 275 -1.85 -6.82 -12.39
CA VAL A 275 -2.57 -8.00 -12.89
C VAL A 275 -4.07 -7.72 -12.99
N GLN A 276 -4.65 -7.05 -12.00
CA GLN A 276 -6.05 -6.62 -12.02
C GLN A 276 -6.35 -5.64 -13.17
N ALA A 277 -5.46 -4.69 -13.46
CA ALA A 277 -5.60 -3.77 -14.58
C ALA A 277 -5.63 -4.50 -15.92
N ALA A 278 -4.71 -5.46 -16.11
CA ALA A 278 -4.69 -6.32 -17.28
C ALA A 278 -5.97 -7.18 -17.38
N ALA A 279 -6.42 -7.78 -16.29
CA ALA A 279 -7.65 -8.57 -16.22
C ALA A 279 -8.89 -7.76 -16.58
N LYS A 280 -9.04 -6.56 -16.00
CA LYS A 280 -10.15 -5.63 -16.28
C LYS A 280 -10.21 -5.28 -17.78
N LYS A 281 -9.07 -4.95 -18.38
CA LYS A 281 -8.96 -4.66 -19.82
C LYS A 281 -9.31 -5.87 -20.70
N ALA A 282 -9.03 -7.08 -20.22
CA ALA A 282 -9.30 -8.35 -20.89
C ALA A 282 -10.71 -8.92 -20.62
N GLY A 283 -11.52 -8.28 -19.78
CA GLY A 283 -12.82 -8.77 -19.33
C GLY A 283 -12.74 -10.09 -18.56
N LEU A 284 -11.75 -10.23 -17.66
CA LEU A 284 -11.58 -11.35 -16.73
C LEU A 284 -11.93 -10.95 -15.29
#